data_AF-A0A1E4CNH8-F1
#
_entry.id   AF-A0A1E4CNH8-F1
#
_cell.length_a   1.000
_cell.length_b   1.000
_cell.length_c   1.000
_cell.angle_alpha   90.00
_cell.angle_beta   90.00
_cell.angle_gamma   90.00
#
_symmetry.space_group_name_H-M   'P 1'
#
loop_
_entity.id
_entity.type
_entity.pdbx_description
1 polymer ?
#
loop_
_entity_poly.entity_id
_entity_poly.type
_entity_poly.pdbx_seq_one_letter_code
_entity_poly.pdbx_strand_id
1 'polypeptide(L)'
;MSIDSLAKDAKNGIRTALGLGGLLSVILGILILVWPGKTAMVVTAIFAIYAIAGGLVYIGIGLFTAGKGGWSRIGHILLGVVFIAAGIIAFMNLGVTAAWFATFVGILIGIVWIMEGIVALSTLDIAPSKGWTIFFAIISIIAGITLLFSPLFGALVLWWLMGISAVVLGVVQIFRAFSFGK
;
A
#
# COMPACT_ATOMS: atom_id res chain seq x y z
N MET A 1 13.71 -16.59 34.38
CA MET A 1 14.01 -16.70 32.94
C MET A 1 15.45 -16.22 32.74
N SER A 2 16.32 -17.02 32.12
CA SER A 2 17.73 -16.62 31.95
C SER A 2 17.89 -15.77 30.69
N ILE A 3 18.97 -14.98 30.63
CA ILE A 3 19.26 -14.10 29.50
C ILE A 3 19.46 -14.93 28.22
N ASP A 4 20.01 -16.15 28.36
CA ASP A 4 20.18 -17.11 27.27
C ASP A 4 18.84 -17.68 26.76
N SER A 5 17.86 -17.91 27.65
CA SER A 5 16.54 -18.38 27.21
C SER A 5 15.81 -17.28 26.43
N LEU A 6 15.90 -16.03 26.91
CA LEU A 6 15.35 -14.85 26.20
C LEU A 6 15.97 -14.66 24.80
N ALA A 7 17.29 -14.80 24.69
CA ALA A 7 17.99 -14.66 23.41
C ALA A 7 17.59 -15.75 22.40
N LYS A 8 17.42 -16.99 22.88
CA LYS A 8 16.96 -18.12 22.06
C LYS A 8 15.53 -17.94 21.56
N ASP A 9 14.63 -17.47 22.43
CA ASP A 9 13.24 -17.20 22.09
C ASP A 9 13.12 -16.05 21.08
N ALA A 10 13.86 -14.95 21.29
CA ALA A 10 13.91 -13.83 20.35
C ALA A 10 14.41 -14.27 18.97
N LYS A 11 15.48 -15.07 18.92
CA LYS A 11 16.01 -15.61 17.66
C LYS A 11 15.00 -16.50 16.93
N ASN A 12 14.33 -17.39 17.65
CA ASN A 12 13.31 -18.26 17.06
C ASN A 12 12.09 -17.46 16.58
N GLY A 13 11.69 -16.42 17.33
CA GLY A 13 10.63 -15.49 16.93
C GLY A 13 10.96 -14.80 15.61
N ILE A 14 12.17 -14.24 15.47
CA ILE A 14 12.62 -13.57 14.25
C ILE A 14 12.66 -14.54 13.06
N ARG A 15 13.20 -15.75 13.24
CA ARG A 15 13.22 -16.79 12.19
C ARG A 15 11.81 -17.15 11.73
N THR A 16 10.89 -17.32 12.67
CA THR A 16 9.50 -17.66 12.38
C THR A 16 8.79 -16.52 11.65
N ALA A 17 8.98 -15.27 12.10
CA ALA A 17 8.42 -14.09 11.46
C ALA A 17 8.94 -13.92 10.02
N LEU A 18 10.24 -14.09 9.79
CA LEU A 18 10.85 -14.02 8.46
C LEU A 18 10.36 -15.16 7.55
N GLY A 19 10.26 -16.38 8.07
CA GLY A 19 9.83 -17.54 7.30
C GLY A 19 8.35 -17.45 6.88
N LEU A 20 7.47 -17.18 7.84
CA LEU A 20 6.03 -17.05 7.59
C LEU A 20 5.72 -15.78 6.78
N GLY A 21 6.32 -14.64 7.14
CA GLY A 21 6.14 -13.39 6.41
C GLY A 21 6.63 -13.50 4.97
N GLY A 22 7.77 -14.12 4.75
CA GLY A 22 8.29 -14.40 3.41
C GLY A 22 7.38 -15.31 2.60
N LEU A 23 6.90 -16.42 3.19
CA LEU A 23 5.97 -17.34 2.53
C LEU A 23 4.66 -16.65 2.12
N LEU A 24 4.05 -15.89 3.04
CA LEU A 24 2.83 -15.12 2.75
C LEU A 24 3.07 -14.09 1.65
N SER A 25 4.21 -13.39 1.68
CA SER A 25 4.59 -12.42 0.65
C SER A 25 4.74 -13.07 -0.73
N VAL A 26 5.34 -14.26 -0.82
CA VAL A 26 5.45 -15.01 -2.08
C VAL A 26 4.08 -15.42 -2.59
N ILE A 27 3.22 -15.97 -1.72
CA ILE A 27 1.86 -16.38 -2.11
C ILE A 27 1.08 -15.16 -2.64
N LEU A 28 1.09 -14.06 -1.90
CA LEU A 28 0.42 -12.82 -2.32
C LEU A 28 0.98 -12.29 -3.65
N GLY A 29 2.29 -12.27 -3.80
CA GLY A 29 2.94 -11.86 -5.05
C GLY A 29 2.52 -12.72 -6.24
N ILE A 30 2.47 -14.05 -6.07
CA ILE A 30 2.00 -14.96 -7.12
C ILE A 30 0.52 -14.70 -7.45
N LEU A 31 -0.34 -14.52 -6.46
CA LEU A 31 -1.75 -14.21 -6.68
C LEU A 31 -1.94 -12.92 -7.48
N ILE A 32 -1.15 -11.89 -7.17
CA ILE A 32 -1.16 -10.61 -7.89
C ILE A 32 -0.80 -10.80 -9.36
N LEU A 33 0.23 -11.61 -9.64
CA LEU A 33 0.73 -11.82 -11.00
C LEU A 33 -0.19 -12.69 -11.84
N VAL A 34 -0.79 -13.73 -11.24
CA VAL A 34 -1.66 -14.68 -11.95
C VAL A 34 -3.08 -14.13 -12.11
N TRP A 35 -3.61 -13.42 -11.10
CA TRP A 35 -4.98 -12.90 -11.11
C TRP A 35 -5.04 -11.41 -10.69
N PRO A 36 -4.47 -10.49 -11.48
CA PRO A 36 -4.39 -9.07 -11.12
C PRO A 36 -5.77 -8.43 -10.87
N GLY A 37 -6.77 -8.74 -11.69
CA GLY A 37 -8.13 -8.20 -11.50
C GLY A 37 -8.81 -8.70 -10.23
N LYS A 38 -8.68 -10.00 -9.91
CA LYS A 38 -9.31 -10.58 -8.71
C LYS A 38 -8.62 -10.11 -7.44
N THR A 39 -7.29 -10.03 -7.45
CA THR A 39 -6.53 -9.53 -6.30
C THR A 39 -6.82 -8.05 -6.03
N ALA A 40 -6.94 -7.22 -7.07
CA ALA A 40 -7.36 -5.82 -6.91
C ALA A 40 -8.79 -5.70 -6.32
N MET A 41 -9.72 -6.56 -6.73
CA MET A 41 -11.06 -6.62 -6.14
C MET A 41 -11.03 -7.05 -4.66
N VAL A 42 -10.20 -8.02 -4.29
CA VAL A 42 -10.06 -8.45 -2.88
C VAL A 42 -9.51 -7.30 -2.04
N VAL A 43 -8.47 -6.61 -2.51
CA VAL A 43 -7.92 -5.44 -1.82
C VAL A 43 -8.98 -4.34 -1.67
N THR A 44 -9.76 -4.09 -2.73
CA THR A 44 -10.89 -3.15 -2.70
C THR A 44 -11.95 -3.56 -1.66
N ALA A 45 -12.25 -4.86 -1.56
CA ALA A 45 -13.20 -5.37 -0.57
C ALA A 45 -12.72 -5.14 0.86
N ILE A 46 -11.41 -5.31 1.12
CA ILE A 46 -10.80 -5.01 2.42
C ILE A 46 -10.96 -3.51 2.75
N PHE A 47 -10.67 -2.62 1.80
CA PHE A 47 -10.89 -1.17 2.00
C PHE A 47 -12.36 -0.82 2.22
N ALA A 48 -13.28 -1.48 1.52
CA ALA A 48 -14.71 -1.28 1.70
C ALA A 48 -15.18 -1.71 3.10
N ILE A 49 -14.74 -2.88 3.58
CA ILE A 49 -15.01 -3.36 4.94
C ILE A 49 -14.43 -2.38 5.98
N TYR A 50 -13.20 -1.92 5.77
CA TYR A 50 -12.58 -0.93 6.64
C TYR A 50 -13.37 0.37 6.68
N ALA A 51 -13.86 0.86 5.53
CA ALA A 51 -14.68 2.06 5.48
C ALA A 51 -15.99 1.89 6.25
N ILE A 52 -16.67 0.75 6.13
CA ILE A 52 -17.88 0.45 6.91
C ILE A 52 -17.57 0.43 8.42
N ALA A 53 -16.53 -0.29 8.83
CA ALA A 53 -16.13 -0.39 10.23
C ALA A 53 -15.75 0.99 10.80
N GLY A 54 -14.95 1.77 10.07
CA GLY A 54 -14.58 3.14 10.45
C GLY A 54 -15.81 4.05 10.55
N GLY A 55 -16.77 3.90 9.64
CA GLY A 55 -18.01 4.68 9.70
C GLY A 55 -18.87 4.35 10.91
N LEU A 56 -18.96 3.07 11.30
CA LEU A 56 -19.59 2.66 12.55
C LEU A 56 -18.89 3.27 13.78
N VAL A 57 -17.56 3.29 13.78
CA VAL A 57 -16.76 3.93 14.84
C VAL A 57 -17.06 5.43 14.91
N TYR A 58 -17.10 6.14 13.79
CA TYR A 58 -17.42 7.57 13.76
C TYR A 58 -18.82 7.88 14.27
N ILE A 59 -19.83 7.09 13.87
CA ILE A 59 -21.18 7.21 14.43
C ILE A 59 -21.14 7.01 15.95
N GLY A 60 -20.47 5.96 16.43
CA GLY A 60 -20.29 5.70 17.85
C GLY A 60 -19.67 6.88 18.60
N ILE A 61 -18.59 7.47 18.08
CA ILE A 61 -17.96 8.66 18.67
C ILE A 61 -18.94 9.83 18.74
N GLY A 62 -19.70 10.08 17.66
CA GLY A 62 -20.68 11.17 17.62
C GLY A 62 -21.84 11.00 18.61
N LEU A 63 -22.28 9.76 18.85
CA LEU A 63 -23.35 9.43 19.78
C LEU A 63 -22.90 9.43 21.24
N PHE A 64 -21.75 8.81 21.54
CA PHE A 64 -21.34 8.50 22.91
C PHE A 64 -20.39 9.53 23.54
N THR A 65 -19.83 10.48 22.78
CA THR A 65 -18.95 11.49 23.40
C THR A 65 -19.76 12.59 24.08
N ALA A 66 -19.80 12.59 25.42
CA ALA A 66 -20.32 13.68 26.23
C ALA A 66 -19.31 14.85 26.31
N GLY A 67 -19.78 16.10 26.28
CA GLY A 67 -18.93 17.29 26.47
C GLY A 67 -18.29 17.91 25.22
N LYS A 68 -18.48 17.34 24.02
CA LYS A 68 -18.09 17.99 22.74
C LYS A 68 -19.23 18.89 22.23
N GLY A 69 -18.89 20.06 21.68
CA GLY A 69 -19.86 20.96 21.04
C GLY A 69 -20.68 20.27 19.94
N GLY A 70 -21.93 20.70 19.75
CA GLY A 70 -22.88 20.05 18.83
C GLY A 70 -22.36 19.86 17.41
N TRP A 71 -21.54 20.80 16.91
CA TRP A 71 -20.90 20.70 15.60
C TRP A 71 -19.96 19.49 15.47
N SER A 72 -19.22 19.17 16.52
CA SER A 72 -18.32 18.01 16.52
C SER A 72 -19.11 16.71 16.44
N ARG A 73 -20.20 16.59 17.19
CA ARG A 73 -21.06 15.40 17.16
C ARG A 73 -21.67 15.17 15.79
N ILE A 74 -22.26 16.21 15.21
CA ILE A 74 -22.86 16.16 13.87
C ILE A 74 -21.80 15.79 12.84
N GLY A 75 -20.62 16.39 12.90
CA GLY A 75 -19.51 16.08 11.99
C GLY A 75 -19.11 14.60 12.01
N HIS A 76 -18.99 13.99 13.19
CA HIS A 76 -18.64 12.57 13.31
C HIS A 76 -19.76 11.66 12.80
N ILE A 77 -21.03 11.97 13.10
CA ILE A 77 -22.17 11.17 12.61
C ILE A 77 -22.24 11.24 11.08
N LEU A 78 -22.17 12.45 10.50
CA LEU A 78 -22.21 12.63 9.05
C LEU A 78 -21.03 11.93 8.36
N LEU A 79 -19.82 12.09 8.89
CA LEU A 79 -18.64 11.41 8.35
C LEU A 79 -18.81 9.89 8.41
N GLY A 80 -19.37 9.38 9.52
CA GLY A 80 -19.64 7.96 9.68
C GLY A 80 -20.66 7.42 8.67
N VAL A 81 -21.74 8.17 8.42
CA VAL A 81 -22.73 7.83 7.38
C VAL A 81 -22.09 7.80 6.00
N VAL A 82 -21.25 8.80 5.66
CA VAL A 82 -20.54 8.84 4.37
C VAL A 82 -19.61 7.63 4.22
N PHE A 83 -18.86 7.28 5.26
CA PHE A 83 -17.95 6.13 5.26
C PHE A 83 -18.69 4.80 5.06
N ILE A 84 -19.81 4.59 5.76
CA ILE A 84 -20.66 3.40 5.60
C ILE A 84 -21.22 3.34 4.18
N ALA A 85 -21.80 4.44 3.70
CA ALA A 85 -22.37 4.50 2.35
C ALA A 85 -21.32 4.22 1.28
N ALA A 86 -20.15 4.87 1.36
CA ALA A 86 -19.04 4.65 0.45
C ALA A 86 -18.55 3.20 0.48
N GLY A 87 -18.40 2.61 1.67
CA GLY A 87 -18.01 1.22 1.82
C GLY A 87 -19.03 0.23 1.24
N ILE A 88 -20.33 0.46 1.45
CA ILE A 88 -21.39 -0.38 0.86
C ILE A 88 -21.38 -0.26 -0.66
N ILE A 89 -21.31 0.95 -1.21
CA ILE A 89 -21.25 1.19 -2.67
C ILE A 89 -20.03 0.51 -3.28
N ALA A 90 -18.86 0.63 -2.63
CA ALA A 90 -17.64 -0.02 -3.05
C ALA A 90 -17.76 -1.56 -3.06
N PHE A 91 -18.36 -2.12 -2.01
CA PHE A 91 -18.53 -3.57 -1.87
C PHE A 91 -19.48 -4.15 -2.93
N MET A 92 -20.53 -3.41 -3.30
CA MET A 92 -21.44 -3.81 -4.37
C MET A 92 -20.81 -3.71 -5.76
N ASN A 93 -19.76 -2.90 -5.94
CA ASN A 93 -19.15 -2.58 -7.23
C ASN A 93 -17.64 -2.81 -7.27
N LEU A 94 -17.15 -3.90 -6.65
CA LEU A 94 -15.72 -4.15 -6.44
C LEU A 94 -14.84 -3.95 -7.68
N GLY A 95 -15.28 -4.37 -8.87
CA GLY A 95 -14.50 -4.21 -10.10
C GLY A 95 -14.34 -2.74 -10.52
N VAL A 96 -15.45 -1.98 -10.49
CA VAL A 96 -15.44 -0.55 -10.85
C VAL A 96 -14.67 0.25 -9.80
N THR A 97 -14.87 -0.05 -8.52
CA THR A 97 -14.15 0.63 -7.44
C THR A 97 -12.66 0.28 -7.44
N ALA A 98 -12.29 -0.97 -7.76
CA ALA A 98 -10.88 -1.34 -7.95
C ALA A 98 -10.24 -0.56 -9.09
N ALA A 99 -10.94 -0.41 -10.23
CA ALA A 99 -10.48 0.39 -11.35
C ALA A 99 -10.35 1.88 -10.98
N TRP A 100 -11.29 2.41 -10.19
CA TRP A 100 -11.23 3.78 -9.68
C TRP A 100 -10.04 3.99 -8.75
N PHE A 101 -9.81 3.09 -7.78
CA PHE A 101 -8.64 3.14 -6.90
C PHE A 101 -7.33 3.01 -7.69
N ALA A 102 -7.27 2.07 -8.64
CA ALA A 102 -6.11 1.92 -9.52
C ALA A 102 -5.82 3.20 -10.29
N THR A 103 -6.84 3.82 -10.89
CA THR A 103 -6.71 5.09 -11.61
C THR A 103 -6.23 6.21 -10.69
N PHE A 104 -6.85 6.35 -9.52
CA PHE A 104 -6.48 7.35 -8.52
C PHE A 104 -5.03 7.21 -8.08
N VAL A 105 -4.62 5.99 -7.70
CA VAL A 105 -3.23 5.70 -7.29
C VAL A 105 -2.26 5.90 -8.45
N GLY A 106 -2.60 5.46 -9.67
CA GLY A 106 -1.78 5.65 -10.86
C GLY A 106 -1.50 7.14 -11.12
N ILE A 107 -2.52 7.99 -11.03
CA ILE A 107 -2.35 9.45 -11.18
C ILE A 107 -1.44 10.00 -10.07
N LEU A 108 -1.69 9.64 -8.81
CA LEU A 108 -0.89 10.13 -7.69
C LEU A 108 0.59 9.74 -7.83
N ILE A 109 0.87 8.47 -8.12
CA ILE A 109 2.24 8.00 -8.33
C ILE A 109 2.86 8.67 -9.55
N GLY A 110 2.08 8.90 -10.61
CA GLY A 110 2.54 9.64 -11.78
C GLY A 110 3.02 11.05 -11.44
N ILE A 111 2.24 11.78 -10.63
CA ILE A 111 2.63 13.11 -10.11
C ILE A 111 3.89 13.01 -9.26
N VAL A 112 3.96 12.05 -8.34
CA VAL A 112 5.12 11.86 -7.46
C VAL A 112 6.39 11.62 -8.27
N TRP A 113 6.37 10.73 -9.27
CA TRP A 113 7.54 10.43 -10.09
C TRP A 113 7.99 11.62 -10.95
N ILE A 114 7.05 12.40 -11.49
CA ILE A 114 7.41 13.66 -12.16
C ILE A 114 8.11 14.61 -11.19
N MET A 115 7.55 14.79 -9.99
CA MET A 115 8.14 15.65 -8.96
C MET A 115 9.51 15.15 -8.51
N GLU A 116 9.68 13.85 -8.30
CA GLU A 116 10.97 13.24 -7.96
C GLU A 116 12.02 13.48 -9.04
N GLY A 117 11.64 13.35 -10.32
CA GLY A 117 12.56 13.65 -11.43
C GLY A 117 12.93 15.13 -11.51
N ILE A 118 11.98 16.04 -11.29
CA ILE A 118 12.25 17.48 -11.21
C ILE A 118 13.21 17.80 -10.04
N VAL A 119 12.95 17.24 -8.86
CA VAL A 119 13.78 17.43 -7.66
C VAL A 119 15.18 16.84 -7.85
N ALA A 120 15.30 15.68 -8.51
CA ALA A 120 16.58 15.08 -8.84
C ALA A 120 17.43 16.00 -9.75
N LEU A 121 16.80 16.65 -10.74
CA LEU A 121 17.49 17.62 -11.59
C LEU A 121 17.85 18.91 -10.85
N SER A 122 17.01 19.37 -9.91
CA SER A 122 17.27 20.60 -9.16
C SER A 122 18.39 20.45 -8.11
N THR A 123 18.75 19.22 -7.75
CA THR A 123 19.80 18.91 -6.75
C THR A 123 21.07 18.30 -7.39
N LEU A 124 21.22 18.48 -8.72
CA LEU A 124 22.29 17.87 -9.50
C LEU A 124 23.69 18.39 -9.15
N ASP A 125 23.79 19.59 -8.58
CA ASP A 125 25.02 20.22 -8.11
C ASP A 125 25.66 19.45 -6.96
N ILE A 126 24.85 18.97 -6.01
CA ILE A 126 25.26 18.20 -4.83
C ILE A 126 25.10 16.67 -5.00
N ALA A 127 24.68 16.21 -6.18
CA ALA A 127 24.44 14.81 -6.46
C ALA A 127 25.75 13.97 -6.49
N PRO A 128 25.81 12.80 -5.82
CA PRO A 128 26.99 11.93 -5.82
C PRO A 128 27.40 11.44 -7.21
N SER A 129 26.43 11.21 -8.10
CA SER A 129 26.68 10.84 -9.49
C SER A 129 25.71 11.60 -10.40
N LYS A 130 26.21 12.61 -11.10
CA LYS A 130 25.41 13.45 -11.99
C LYS A 130 24.77 12.63 -13.12
N GLY A 131 25.53 11.72 -13.74
CA GLY A 131 25.03 10.88 -14.83
C GLY A 131 23.86 9.98 -14.42
N TRP A 132 23.98 9.28 -13.28
CA TRP A 132 22.90 8.45 -12.74
C TRP A 132 21.67 9.27 -12.34
N THR A 133 21.89 10.47 -11.78
CA THR A 133 20.80 11.37 -11.37
C THR A 133 20.00 11.85 -12.58
N ILE A 134 20.68 12.26 -13.66
CA ILE A 134 20.03 12.65 -14.92
C ILE A 134 19.25 11.48 -15.52
N PHE A 135 19.85 10.28 -15.56
CA PHE A 135 19.20 9.08 -16.09
C PHE A 135 17.94 8.73 -15.28
N PHE A 136 18.03 8.72 -13.95
CA PHE A 136 16.89 8.51 -13.07
C PHE A 136 15.79 9.55 -13.31
N ALA A 137 16.15 10.83 -13.40
CA ALA A 137 15.18 11.90 -13.61
C ALA A 137 14.41 11.74 -14.92
N ILE A 138 15.10 11.41 -16.01
CA ILE A 138 14.47 11.17 -17.31
C ILE A 138 13.48 10.01 -17.21
N ILE A 139 13.90 8.87 -16.65
CA ILE A 139 13.01 7.71 -16.48
C ILE A 139 11.82 8.06 -15.61
N SER A 140 12.05 8.72 -14.48
CA SER A 140 11.00 9.06 -13.52
C SER A 140 9.95 9.99 -14.14
N ILE A 141 10.38 11.01 -14.88
CA ILE A 141 9.48 11.94 -15.58
C ILE A 141 8.70 11.21 -16.67
N ILE A 142 9.35 10.40 -17.51
CA ILE A 142 8.67 9.64 -18.58
C ILE A 142 7.66 8.67 -18.00
N ALA A 143 8.05 7.92 -16.96
CA ALA A 143 7.17 6.99 -16.28
C ALA A 143 5.98 7.72 -15.67
N GLY A 144 6.22 8.85 -14.99
CA GLY A 144 5.14 9.63 -14.40
C GLY A 144 4.18 10.25 -15.42
N ILE A 145 4.70 10.76 -16.54
CA ILE A 145 3.88 11.21 -17.68
C ILE A 145 3.03 10.04 -18.21
N THR A 146 3.63 8.86 -18.39
CA THR A 146 2.91 7.68 -18.87
C THR A 146 1.77 7.29 -17.94
N LEU A 147 1.98 7.38 -16.63
CA LEU A 147 0.93 7.14 -15.61
C LEU A 147 -0.19 8.17 -15.67
N LEU A 148 0.10 9.45 -15.96
CA LEU A 148 -0.94 10.48 -16.08
C LEU A 148 -1.83 10.29 -17.31
N PHE A 149 -1.23 9.93 -18.45
CA PHE A 149 -1.96 9.78 -19.72
C PHE A 149 -2.56 8.39 -19.92
N SER A 150 -2.07 7.38 -19.19
CA SER A 150 -2.59 6.02 -19.20
C SER A 150 -2.68 5.44 -17.79
N PRO A 151 -3.56 6.00 -16.92
CA PRO A 151 -3.54 5.69 -15.49
C PRO A 151 -3.96 4.26 -15.16
N LEU A 152 -4.89 3.68 -15.92
CA LEU A 152 -5.28 2.27 -15.74
C LEU A 152 -4.15 1.31 -16.08
N PHE A 153 -3.47 1.53 -17.21
CA PHE A 153 -2.34 0.72 -17.61
C PHE A 153 -1.15 0.94 -16.68
N GLY A 154 -0.84 2.20 -16.35
CA GLY A 154 0.21 2.56 -15.40
C GLY A 154 -0.02 1.91 -14.03
N ALA A 155 -1.26 1.93 -13.52
CA ALA A 155 -1.62 1.25 -12.29
C ALA A 155 -1.48 -0.27 -12.39
N LEU A 156 -1.81 -0.89 -13.54
CA LEU A 156 -1.58 -2.32 -13.76
C LEU A 156 -0.09 -2.66 -13.76
N VAL A 157 0.75 -1.81 -14.38
CA VAL A 157 2.21 -1.97 -14.36
C VAL A 157 2.74 -1.84 -12.92
N LEU A 158 2.28 -0.85 -12.16
CA LEU A 158 2.61 -0.73 -10.73
C LEU A 158 2.14 -1.95 -9.93
N TRP A 159 0.97 -2.49 -10.26
CA TRP A 159 0.42 -3.69 -9.62
C TRP A 159 1.30 -4.92 -9.86
N TRP A 160 1.78 -5.11 -11.09
CA TRP A 160 2.74 -6.16 -11.41
C TRP A 160 4.09 -5.93 -10.74
N LEU A 161 4.59 -4.70 -10.74
CA LEU A 161 5.84 -4.36 -10.05
C LEU A 161 5.75 -4.70 -8.56
N MET A 162 4.62 -4.39 -7.92
CA MET A 162 4.33 -4.77 -6.55
C MET A 162 4.31 -6.29 -6.37
N GLY A 163 3.67 -7.04 -7.27
CA GLY A 163 3.63 -8.50 -7.25
C GLY A 163 5.01 -9.14 -7.40
N ILE A 164 5.81 -8.71 -8.39
CA ILE A 164 7.18 -9.17 -8.60
C ILE A 164 8.03 -8.86 -7.36
N SER A 165 7.93 -7.64 -6.83
CA SER A 165 8.67 -7.23 -5.64
C SER A 165 8.28 -8.07 -4.43
N ALA A 166 7.00 -8.36 -4.23
CA ALA A 166 6.52 -9.21 -3.14
C ALA A 166 7.07 -10.65 -3.24
N VAL A 167 7.17 -11.21 -4.45
CA VAL A 167 7.81 -12.51 -4.67
C VAL A 167 9.29 -12.45 -4.35
N VAL A 168 10.03 -11.49 -4.94
CA VAL A 168 11.48 -11.37 -4.74
C VAL A 168 11.83 -11.15 -3.27
N LEU A 169 11.18 -10.18 -2.62
CA LEU A 169 11.41 -9.88 -1.21
C LEU A 169 10.96 -11.03 -0.30
N GLY A 170 9.86 -11.71 -0.64
CA GLY A 170 9.40 -12.89 0.09
C GLY A 170 10.41 -14.04 0.04
N VAL A 171 10.96 -14.32 -1.13
CA VAL A 171 12.05 -15.31 -1.31
C VAL A 171 13.28 -14.92 -0.50
N VAL A 172 13.69 -13.64 -0.54
CA VAL A 172 14.81 -13.14 0.27
C VAL A 172 14.55 -13.30 1.77
N GLN A 173 13.33 -13.03 2.24
CA GLN A 173 12.96 -13.23 3.65
C GLN A 173 13.02 -14.69 4.08
N ILE A 174 12.57 -15.61 3.23
CA ILE A 174 12.67 -17.06 3.48
C ILE A 174 14.15 -17.47 3.62
N PHE A 175 15.03 -17.01 2.72
CA PHE A 175 16.46 -17.30 2.84
C PHE A 175 17.05 -16.73 4.13
N ARG A 176 16.68 -15.50 4.51
CA ARG A 176 17.09 -14.88 5.77
C ARG A 176 16.61 -15.68 6.98
N ALA A 177 15.41 -16.26 6.96
CA ALA A 177 14.89 -17.09 8.05
C ALA A 177 15.77 -18.33 8.32
N PHE A 178 16.37 -18.89 7.27
CA PHE A 178 17.28 -20.02 7.36
C PHE A 178 18.72 -19.63 7.73
N SER A 179 19.16 -18.42 7.38
CA SER A 179 20.51 -17.92 7.72
C SER A 179 20.57 -17.21 9.07
N PHE A 180 19.44 -16.75 9.62
CA PHE A 180 19.42 -15.94 10.83
C PHE A 180 19.92 -16.70 12.07
N GLY A 181 21.07 -16.23 12.58
CA GLY A 181 21.77 -16.77 13.74
C GLY A 181 22.46 -18.11 13.52
N LYS A 182 22.83 -18.44 12.28
CA LYS A 182 24.08 -19.20 12.08
C LYS A 182 25.26 -18.30 12.43
#